data_AF-A0A1J3D7Z3-F1
#
_entry.id   AF-A0A1J3D7Z3-F1
#
_cell.length_a   1.000
_cell.length_b   1.000
_cell.length_c   1.000
_cell.angle_alpha   90.00
_cell.angle_beta   90.00
_cell.angle_gamma   90.00
#
_symmetry.space_group_name_H-M   'P 1'
#
loop_
_entity.id
_entity.type
_entity.pdbx_description
1 polymer ?
#
loop_
_entity_poly.entity_id
_entity_poly.type
_entity_poly.pdbx_seq_one_letter_code
_entity_poly.pdbx_strand_id
1 'polypeptide(L)' 'IKYGFDSNQFIGASLVELYSRCGSLGNASKVFDEISLKDTVVWTSLITGYGIHGKGAKALETFNHMVKSSEVKPNEVTF' A
#
# COMPACT_ATOMS: atom_id res chain seq x y z
N ILE A 1 5.35 -25.85 3.05
CA ILE A 1 6.45 -24.86 3.12
C ILE A 1 5.84 -23.49 2.83
N LYS A 2 5.53 -22.69 3.85
CA LYS A 2 4.76 -21.42 3.74
C LYS A 2 5.55 -20.16 4.16
N TYR A 3 6.78 -20.30 4.64
CA TYR A 3 7.49 -19.21 5.34
C TYR A 3 8.22 -18.19 4.43
N GLY A 4 8.33 -18.45 3.12
CA GLY A 4 9.07 -17.57 2.20
C GLY A 4 8.24 -16.47 1.54
N PHE A 5 6.98 -16.76 1.21
CA PHE A 5 6.12 -15.82 0.46
C PHE A 5 5.53 -14.72 1.38
N ASP A 6 5.05 -15.09 2.57
CA ASP A 6 4.46 -14.14 3.53
C ASP A 6 5.50 -13.14 4.08
N SER A 7 6.76 -13.58 4.24
CA SER A 7 7.84 -12.74 4.74
C SER A 7 8.15 -11.58 3.77
N ASN A 8 8.22 -11.87 2.47
CA ASN A 8 8.50 -10.84 1.47
C ASN A 8 7.35 -9.81 1.35
N GLN A 9 6.10 -10.26 1.47
CA GLN A 9 4.95 -9.36 1.50
C GLN A 9 4.95 -8.47 2.74
N PHE A 10 5.24 -9.04 3.92
CA PHE A 10 5.34 -8.28 5.17
C PHE A 10 6.48 -7.26 5.16
N ILE A 11 7.64 -7.64 4.62
CA ILE A 11 8.79 -6.73 4.43
C ILE A 11 8.40 -5.61 3.46
N GLY A 12 7.72 -5.94 2.35
CA GLY A 12 7.20 -4.96 1.40
C GLY A 12 6.26 -3.95 2.06
N ALA A 13 5.26 -4.42 2.81
CA ALA A 13 4.33 -3.57 3.54
C ALA A 13 5.06 -2.63 4.52
N SER A 14 6.00 -3.16 5.30
CA SER A 14 6.80 -2.38 6.26
C SER A 14 7.65 -1.31 5.57
N LEU A 15 8.23 -1.62 4.40
CA LEU A 15 9.01 -0.68 3.61
C LEU A 15 8.13 0.41 2.98
N VAL A 16 6.94 0.06 2.48
CA VAL A 16 5.96 1.04 1.97
C VAL A 16 5.55 2.00 3.08
N GLU A 17 5.24 1.49 4.28
CA GLU A 17 4.92 2.33 5.44
C GLU A 17 6.08 3.24 5.82
N LEU A 18 7.29 2.69 5.97
CA LEU A 18 8.49 3.45 6.35
C LEU A 18 8.76 4.61 5.37
N TYR A 19 8.81 4.31 4.06
CA TYR A 19 9.08 5.33 3.05
C TYR A 19 7.94 6.36 2.98
N SER A 20 6.69 5.94 3.17
CA SER A 20 5.54 6.84 3.23
C SER A 20 5.63 7.81 4.40
N ARG A 21 5.96 7.31 5.61
CA ARG A 21 6.11 8.15 6.80
C ARG A 21 7.27 9.13 6.70
N CYS A 22 8.36 8.74 6.05
CA CYS A 22 9.50 9.62 5.78
C CYS A 22 9.26 10.62 4.62
N GLY A 23 8.12 10.55 3.93
CA GLY A 23 7.82 11.42 2.78
C GLY A 23 8.51 11.01 1.49
N SER A 24 9.22 9.88 1.47
CA SER A 24 9.82 9.32 0.26
C SER A 24 8.79 8.52 -0.54
N LEU A 25 7.73 9.21 -0.99
CA LEU A 25 6.60 8.60 -1.67
C LEU A 25 6.97 7.92 -3.01
N GLY A 26 8.05 8.38 -3.65
CA GLY A 26 8.58 7.75 -4.84
C GLY A 26 9.14 6.35 -4.56
N ASN A 27 9.88 6.19 -3.46
CA ASN A 27 10.37 4.88 -3.03
C ASN A 27 9.24 4.00 -2.51
N ALA A 28 8.29 4.58 -1.78
CA ALA A 28 7.09 3.86 -1.34
C ALA A 28 6.31 3.27 -2.53
N SER A 29 6.14 4.04 -3.61
CA SER A 29 5.44 3.56 -4.82
C SER A 29 6.23 2.47 -5.54
N LYS A 30 7.56 2.60 -5.65
CA LYS A 30 8.40 1.55 -6.27
C LYS A 30 8.29 0.23 -5.55
N VAL A 31 8.43 0.24 -4.22
CA VAL A 31 8.29 -0.98 -3.42
C VAL A 31 6.86 -1.53 -3.53
N PHE A 32 5.86 -0.66 -3.51
CA PHE A 32 4.47 -1.06 -3.71
C PHE A 32 4.28 -1.80 -5.04
N ASP A 33 4.83 -1.27 -6.14
CA ASP A 33 4.72 -1.89 -7.47
C ASP A 33 5.40 -3.27 -7.53
N GLU A 34 6.53 -3.44 -6.83
CA GLU A 34 7.28 -4.71 -6.74
C GLU A 34 6.56 -5.81 -5.93
N ILE A 35 5.59 -5.46 -5.07
CA ILE A 35 4.82 -6.44 -4.29
C ILE A 35 3.82 -7.15 -5.22
N SER A 36 4.01 -8.45 -5.46
CA SER A 36 3.14 -9.24 -6.34
C SER A 36 1.72 -9.38 -5.80
N LEU A 37 1.56 -9.64 -4.49
CA LEU A 37 0.27 -9.78 -3.82
C LEU A 37 0.08 -8.63 -2.83
N LYS A 38 -0.70 -7.63 -3.23
CA LYS A 38 -0.97 -6.44 -2.41
C LYS A 38 -2.24 -6.69 -1.60
N ASP A 39 -2.09 -6.88 -0.30
CA ASP A 39 -3.23 -6.93 0.62
C ASP A 39 -3.70 -5.53 1.03
N THR A 40 -4.80 -5.45 1.78
CA THR A 40 -5.36 -4.19 2.28
C THR A 40 -4.33 -3.34 3.02
N VAL A 41 -3.37 -3.94 3.74
CA VAL A 41 -2.35 -3.22 4.53
C VAL A 41 -1.39 -2.48 3.60
N VAL A 42 -0.91 -3.14 2.55
CA VAL A 42 -0.01 -2.54 1.55
C VAL A 42 -0.68 -1.34 0.85
N TRP A 43 -1.95 -1.49 0.46
CA TRP A 43 -2.72 -0.41 -0.17
C TRP A 43 -2.95 0.78 0.76
N THR A 44 -3.47 0.51 1.96
CA THR A 44 -3.81 1.55 2.94
C THR A 44 -2.57 2.31 3.42
N SER A 45 -1.41 1.64 3.50
CA SER A 45 -0.13 2.28 3.82
C SER A 45 0.24 3.34 2.78
N LEU A 46 0.15 3.02 1.49
CA LEU A 46 0.48 3.98 0.42
C LEU A 46 -0.56 5.10 0.31
N ILE A 47 -1.86 4.78 0.43
CA ILE A 47 -2.96 5.76 0.40
C ILE A 47 -2.79 6.76 1.55
N THR A 48 -2.54 6.27 2.76
CA THR A 48 -2.32 7.12 3.95
C THR A 48 -1.06 7.97 3.78
N GLY A 49 0.02 7.39 3.24
CA GLY A 49 1.22 8.12 2.87
C GLY A 49 0.92 9.31 1.95
N TYR A 50 0.19 9.07 0.87
CA TYR A 50 -0.25 10.15 -0.01
C TYR A 50 -1.12 11.19 0.70
N GLY A 51 -2.06 10.76 1.56
CA GLY A 51 -2.92 11.65 2.33
C GLY A 51 -2.15 12.60 3.26
N ILE A 52 -1.27 12.05 4.10
CA ILE A 52 -0.46 12.81 5.08
C ILE A 52 0.41 13.86 4.40
N HIS A 53 0.93 13.56 3.20
CA HIS A 53 1.81 14.45 2.44
C HIS A 53 1.07 15.32 1.41
N GLY A 54 -0.25 15.47 1.55
CA GLY A 54 -1.06 16.38 0.73
C GLY A 54 -1.22 15.96 -0.74
N LYS A 55 -0.99 14.69 -1.06
CA LYS A 55 -1.14 14.11 -2.41
C LYS A 55 -2.50 13.44 -2.58
N GLY A 56 -3.58 14.13 -2.21
CA GLY A 56 -4.94 13.58 -2.18
C GLY A 56 -5.41 12.97 -3.52
N ALA A 57 -5.06 13.58 -4.65
CA ALA A 57 -5.40 13.04 -5.97
C ALA A 57 -4.80 11.64 -6.20
N LYS A 58 -3.52 11.44 -5.82
CA LYS A 58 -2.86 10.13 -5.92
C LYS A 58 -3.40 9.13 -4.92
N ALA A 59 -3.77 9.59 -3.71
CA ALA A 59 -4.43 8.75 -2.72
C ALA A 59 -5.76 8.19 -3.27
N LEU A 60 -6.58 9.04 -3.89
CA LEU A 60 -7.85 8.64 -4.48
C LEU A 60 -7.68 7.73 -5.70
N GLU A 61 -6.72 8.03 -6.58
CA GLU A 61 -6.36 7.18 -7.71
C GLU A 61 -5.96 5.77 -7.24
N THR A 62 -5.12 5.72 -6.21
CA THR A 62 -4.63 4.47 -5.61
C THR A 62 -5.79 3.70 -4.95
N PHE A 63 -6.68 4.37 -4.23
CA PHE A 63 -7.89 3.76 -3.68
C PHE A 63 -8.81 3.19 -4.76
N ASN A 64 -9.03 3.95 -5.84
CA ASN A 64 -9.85 3.46 -6.96
C ASN A 64 -9.22 2.25 -7.64
N HIS A 65 -7.88 2.20 -7.71
CA HIS A 65 -7.17 1.04 -8.21
C HIS A 65 -7.35 -0.18 -7.28
N MET A 66 -7.26 0.02 -5.96
CA MET A 66 -7.54 -1.02 -4.95
C MET A 66 -8.94 -1.63 -5.13
N VAL A 67 -9.97 -0.79 -5.29
CA VAL A 67 -11.36 -1.24 -5.45
C VAL A 67 -11.58 -2.00 -6.76
N LYS A 68 -10.83 -1.64 -7.82
CA LYS A 68 -10.92 -2.30 -9.13
C LYS A 68 -10.12 -3.60 -9.20
N SER A 69 -9.03 -3.73 -8.43
CA SER A 69 -8.30 -5.00 -8.28
C SER A 69 -9.13 -5.94 -7.40
N SER A 70 -9.96 -6.74 -8.04
CA SER A 70 -11.03 -7.60 -7.50
C SER A 70 -10.65 -8.64 -6.41
N GLU A 71 -9.44 -8.61 -5.87
CA GLU A 71 -8.98 -9.50 -4.78
C GLU A 71 -8.93 -8.82 -3.40
N VAL A 72 -9.06 -7.49 -3.32
CA VAL A 72 -9.00 -6.75 -2.06
C VAL A 72 -10.33 -6.07 -1.80
N LYS A 73 -11.18 -6.67 -0.95
CA LYS A 73 -12.32 -5.93 -0.38
C LYS A 73 -11.77 -4.91 0.62
N PRO A 74 -12.12 -3.62 0.54
CA PRO A 74 -11.88 -2.69 1.63
C PRO A 74 -12.54 -3.26 2.89
N ASN A 75 -11.75 -3.53 3.92
CA ASN A 75 -12.27 -4.02 5.19
C ASN A 75 -13.05 -2.86 5.87
N GLU A 76 -14.16 -3.18 6.54
CA GLU A 76 -15.16 -2.26 7.13
C GLU A 76 -14.66 -1.18 8.13
N VAL A 77 -13.36 -1.01 8.35
CA VAL A 77 -12.81 -0.06 9.33
C VAL A 77 -12.36 1.24 8.67
N THR A 78 -13.15 1.78 7.76
CA THR A 78 -12.90 3.15 7.23
C THR A 78 -14.23 3.85 6.97
N PHE A 79 -14.83 4.33 8.06
CA PHE A 79 -15.75 5.47 8.08
C PHE A 79 -15.07 6.62 8.82
#